data_AF-A0A9D9R8U9-F1
#
_entry.id   AF-A0A9D9R8U9-F1
#
_cell.length_a   1.000
_cell.length_b   1.000
_cell.length_c   1.000
_cell.angle_alpha   90.00
_cell.angle_beta   90.00
_cell.angle_gamma   90.00
#
_symmetry.space_group_name_H-M   'P 1'
#
loop_
_entity.id
_entity.type
_entity.pdbx_description
1 polymer ?
#
loop_
_entity_poly.entity_id
_entity_poly.type
_entity_poly.pdbx_seq_one_letter_code
_entity_poly.pdbx_strand_id
1 'polypeptide(L)'
;MDAVLLAKLNNSLPQTQCQQCGYDGCLPYAQAMLEGAAPINLCPPGGDVGVRGLAEILDVPVLPFTSDMAAKAARPKTLAVIREADCIGCTACIKACPVDAILGANKRMHTVIAKECTGCELCVAPCPVDCIDMLPVSSPFLPLGGAVLQEEAFAQPRVAAAHARSRYEVRSLRLLRNKAAREAFLQAKQAQLKAKLALTQAPMVAEPDVTVLKMASPSDIIAAAMARAKARLSENQQTDAQKAAEAAYRQEQLETATNDAEIRNAQRDIKYGSETERQQAIALLRDKKRAARAKKKA
;
A
#
# COMPACT_ATOMS: atom_id res chain seq x y z
N MET A 1 13.47 -32.25 4.42
CA MET A 1 14.67 -31.89 3.63
C MET A 1 14.32 -30.82 2.61
N ASP A 2 13.16 -30.94 1.98
CA ASP A 2 12.68 -30.11 0.87
C ASP A 2 12.49 -28.63 1.22
N ALA A 3 11.99 -28.31 2.41
CA ALA A 3 11.79 -26.91 2.84
C ALA A 3 13.11 -26.10 2.92
N VAL A 4 14.20 -26.75 3.35
CA VAL A 4 15.53 -26.11 3.43
C VAL A 4 16.09 -25.89 2.04
N LEU A 5 15.94 -26.86 1.13
CA LEU A 5 16.39 -26.76 -0.25
C LEU A 5 15.60 -25.69 -1.02
N LEU A 6 14.27 -25.64 -0.86
CA LEU A 6 13.42 -24.59 -1.41
C LEU A 6 13.88 -23.19 -0.97
N ALA A 7 14.18 -23.04 0.33
CA ALA A 7 14.68 -21.78 0.86
C ALA A 7 16.03 -21.39 0.22
N LYS A 8 16.96 -22.35 0.04
CA LYS A 8 18.24 -22.11 -0.67
C LYS A 8 18.03 -21.65 -2.10
N LEU A 9 17.17 -22.34 -2.87
CA LEU A 9 16.85 -21.98 -4.25
C LEU A 9 16.25 -20.57 -4.33
N ASN A 10 15.24 -20.29 -3.51
CA ASN A 10 14.60 -18.98 -3.48
C ASN A 10 15.61 -17.88 -3.10
N ASN A 11 16.48 -18.12 -2.11
CA ASN A 11 17.51 -17.16 -1.68
C ASN A 11 18.55 -16.83 -2.75
N SER A 12 18.81 -17.76 -3.67
CA SER A 12 19.75 -17.57 -4.78
C SER A 12 19.18 -16.76 -5.93
N LEU A 13 17.86 -16.58 -5.99
CA LEU A 13 17.23 -15.79 -7.04
C LEU A 13 17.40 -14.28 -6.78
N PRO A 14 17.34 -13.42 -7.82
CA PRO A 14 17.51 -11.96 -7.70
C PRO A 14 16.37 -11.23 -6.96
N GLN A 15 15.26 -11.92 -6.66
CA GLN A 15 14.12 -11.39 -5.91
C GLN A 15 13.45 -10.13 -6.52
N THR A 16 13.62 -9.89 -7.82
CA THR A 16 13.00 -8.75 -8.53
C THR A 16 11.49 -8.90 -8.71
N GLN A 17 10.96 -10.12 -8.58
CA GLN A 17 9.56 -10.50 -8.79
C GLN A 17 9.03 -10.11 -10.18
N CYS A 18 9.88 -10.11 -11.20
CA CYS A 18 9.57 -9.57 -12.53
C CYS A 18 8.74 -10.48 -13.45
N GLN A 19 8.56 -11.75 -13.08
CA GLN A 19 7.78 -12.73 -13.87
C GLN A 19 8.29 -13.00 -15.30
N GLN A 20 9.50 -12.54 -15.65
CA GLN A 20 10.07 -12.74 -16.99
C GLN A 20 10.32 -14.21 -17.35
N CYS A 21 10.41 -15.07 -16.33
CA CYS A 21 10.52 -16.53 -16.42
C CYS A 21 9.18 -17.24 -16.65
N GLY A 22 8.05 -16.53 -16.61
CA GLY A 22 6.71 -17.11 -16.74
C GLY A 22 6.04 -17.54 -15.42
N TYR A 23 6.70 -17.33 -14.27
CA TYR A 23 6.15 -17.62 -12.95
C TYR A 23 5.78 -16.33 -12.20
N ASP A 24 4.78 -16.41 -11.32
CA ASP A 24 4.23 -15.26 -10.59
C ASP A 24 5.22 -14.57 -9.62
N GLY A 25 6.35 -15.22 -9.33
CA GLY A 25 7.42 -14.67 -8.51
C GLY A 25 8.60 -15.62 -8.38
N CYS A 26 9.59 -15.24 -7.59
CA CYS A 26 10.80 -16.04 -7.37
C CYS A 26 10.52 -17.34 -6.61
N LEU A 27 9.64 -17.32 -5.60
CA LEU A 27 9.32 -18.52 -4.83
C LEU A 27 8.59 -19.60 -5.66
N PRO A 28 7.55 -19.29 -6.46
CA PRO A 28 6.94 -20.26 -7.37
C PRO A 28 7.93 -20.88 -8.36
N TYR A 29 8.86 -20.09 -8.91
CA TYR A 29 9.90 -20.61 -9.79
C TYR A 29 10.88 -21.54 -9.04
N ALA A 30 11.29 -21.17 -7.83
CA ALA A 30 12.12 -22.02 -6.97
C ALA A 30 11.44 -23.35 -6.64
N GLN A 31 10.13 -23.32 -6.39
CA GLN A 31 9.33 -24.52 -6.13
C GLN A 31 9.24 -25.41 -7.38
N ALA A 32 8.97 -24.83 -8.54
CA ALA A 32 8.91 -25.58 -9.79
C ALA A 32 10.27 -26.22 -10.15
N MET A 33 11.40 -25.56 -9.85
CA MET A 33 12.73 -26.15 -9.99
C MET A 33 12.93 -27.34 -9.04
N LEU A 34 12.52 -27.21 -7.78
CA LEU A 34 12.62 -28.28 -6.79
C LEU A 34 11.77 -29.50 -7.18
N GLU A 35 10.60 -29.27 -7.78
CA GLU A 35 9.68 -30.31 -8.25
C GLU A 35 10.09 -30.92 -9.61
N GLY A 36 11.17 -30.42 -10.24
CA GLY A 36 11.60 -30.85 -11.57
C GLY A 36 10.69 -30.38 -12.72
N ALA A 37 9.76 -29.47 -12.44
CA ALA A 37 8.81 -28.91 -13.40
C ALA A 37 9.36 -27.70 -14.18
N ALA A 38 10.50 -27.14 -13.78
CA ALA A 38 11.14 -26.00 -14.42
C ALA A 38 12.66 -26.18 -14.56
N PRO A 39 13.27 -25.80 -15.70
CA PRO A 39 14.72 -25.78 -15.82
C PRO A 39 15.33 -24.54 -15.13
N ILE A 40 16.61 -24.63 -14.76
CA ILE A 40 17.32 -23.60 -13.96
C ILE A 40 17.68 -22.31 -14.74
N ASN A 41 17.52 -22.32 -16.06
CA ASN A 41 17.97 -21.30 -17.01
C ASN A 41 16.85 -20.35 -17.48
N LEU A 42 15.80 -20.13 -16.69
CA LEU A 42 14.68 -19.26 -17.09
C LEU A 42 14.69 -17.87 -16.42
N CYS A 43 15.72 -17.53 -15.63
CA CYS A 43 15.76 -16.26 -14.90
C CYS A 43 16.73 -15.23 -15.53
N PRO A 44 16.28 -14.37 -16.46
CA PRO A 44 17.15 -13.36 -17.08
C PRO A 44 17.85 -12.43 -16.09
N PRO A 45 17.18 -11.89 -15.03
CA PRO A 45 17.86 -11.02 -14.07
C PRO A 45 18.97 -11.72 -13.29
N GLY A 46 18.96 -13.05 -13.20
CA GLY A 46 19.99 -13.83 -12.52
C GLY A 46 21.25 -13.99 -13.36
N GLY A 47 21.13 -13.90 -14.69
CA GLY A 47 22.22 -14.12 -15.62
C GLY A 47 22.89 -15.50 -15.46
N ASP A 48 24.04 -15.68 -16.12
CA ASP A 48 24.79 -16.95 -16.07
C ASP A 48 25.35 -17.25 -14.68
N VAL A 49 25.53 -16.22 -13.84
CA VAL A 49 25.95 -16.39 -12.45
C VAL A 49 24.84 -17.04 -11.64
N GLY A 50 23.59 -16.60 -11.82
CA GLY A 50 22.42 -17.19 -11.17
C GLY A 50 22.20 -18.64 -11.60
N VAL A 51 22.31 -18.94 -12.89
CA VAL A 51 22.18 -20.32 -13.40
C VAL A 51 23.23 -21.24 -12.79
N ARG A 52 24.50 -20.82 -12.75
CA ARG A 52 25.57 -21.61 -12.11
C ARG A 52 25.32 -21.86 -10.63
N GLY A 53 24.86 -20.85 -9.90
CA GLY A 53 24.52 -21.00 -8.48
C GLY A 53 23.33 -21.95 -8.26
N LEU A 54 22.35 -21.96 -9.16
CA LEU A 54 21.22 -22.90 -9.10
C LEU A 54 21.66 -24.33 -9.45
N ALA A 55 22.52 -24.49 -10.46
CA ALA A 55 23.11 -25.76 -10.86
C ALA A 55 23.85 -26.43 -9.70
N GLU A 56 24.65 -25.66 -8.97
CA GLU A 56 25.37 -26.11 -7.77
C GLU A 56 24.43 -26.54 -6.63
N ILE A 57 23.32 -25.82 -6.42
CA ILE A 57 22.35 -26.14 -5.36
C ILE A 57 21.59 -27.44 -5.64
N LEU A 58 21.25 -27.69 -6.91
CA LEU A 58 20.49 -28.87 -7.34
C LEU A 58 21.37 -30.05 -7.73
N ASP A 59 22.69 -29.86 -7.78
CA ASP A 59 23.66 -30.84 -8.29
C ASP A 59 23.31 -31.31 -9.72
N VAL A 60 23.07 -30.34 -10.61
CA VAL A 60 22.72 -30.58 -12.03
C VAL A 60 23.70 -29.86 -12.97
N PRO A 61 23.82 -30.31 -14.24
CA PRO A 61 24.63 -29.59 -15.22
C PRO A 61 24.15 -28.14 -15.45
N VAL A 62 25.10 -27.24 -15.67
CA VAL A 62 24.80 -25.84 -16.05
C VAL A 62 24.13 -25.83 -17.43
N LEU A 63 22.95 -25.23 -17.52
CA LEU A 63 22.19 -25.09 -18.76
C LEU A 63 22.36 -23.67 -19.35
N PRO A 64 22.66 -23.51 -20.65
CA PRO A 64 22.71 -22.19 -21.27
C PRO A 64 21.31 -21.57 -21.35
N PHE A 65 21.20 -20.23 -21.37
CA PHE A 65 19.92 -19.57 -21.62
C PHE A 65 19.32 -19.97 -22.97
N THR A 66 17.99 -20.02 -23.04
CA THR A 66 17.28 -20.02 -24.33
C THR A 66 17.51 -18.68 -25.04
N SER A 67 17.33 -18.61 -26.36
CA SER A 67 17.49 -17.38 -27.15
C SER A 67 16.73 -16.19 -26.54
N ASP A 68 15.49 -16.44 -26.10
CA ASP A 68 14.62 -15.39 -25.56
C ASP A 68 15.08 -14.91 -24.19
N MET A 69 15.56 -15.82 -23.34
CA MET A 69 16.07 -15.47 -22.02
C MET A 69 17.43 -14.78 -22.11
N ALA A 70 18.28 -15.19 -23.06
CA ALA A 70 19.54 -14.51 -23.37
C ALA A 70 19.29 -13.07 -23.84
N ALA A 71 18.34 -12.87 -24.75
CA ALA A 71 17.95 -11.55 -25.22
C ALA A 71 17.43 -10.66 -24.06
N LYS A 72 16.60 -11.21 -23.17
CA LYS A 72 16.11 -10.50 -21.98
C LYS A 72 17.23 -10.17 -20.99
N ALA A 73 18.19 -11.08 -20.79
CA ALA A 73 19.31 -10.91 -19.86
C ALA A 73 20.33 -9.88 -20.36
N ALA A 74 20.46 -9.72 -21.68
CA ALA A 74 21.32 -8.73 -22.31
C ALA A 74 20.76 -7.30 -22.22
N ARG A 75 19.47 -7.12 -21.88
CA ARG A 75 18.88 -5.78 -21.73
C ARG A 75 19.58 -5.04 -20.57
N PRO A 76 19.87 -3.74 -20.73
CA PRO A 76 20.40 -2.94 -19.63
C PRO A 76 19.38 -2.90 -18.49
N LYS A 77 19.87 -2.73 -17.26
CA LYS A 77 19.00 -2.51 -16.11
C LYS A 77 18.32 -1.16 -16.28
N THR A 78 17.02 -1.11 -16.00
CA THR A 78 16.20 0.08 -16.18
C THR A 78 15.44 0.43 -14.89
N LEU A 79 15.15 1.70 -14.70
CA LEU A 79 14.29 2.21 -13.65
C LEU A 79 13.01 2.79 -14.26
N ALA A 80 11.89 2.54 -13.60
CA ALA A 80 10.63 3.16 -13.97
C ALA A 80 10.65 4.65 -13.58
N VAL A 81 10.25 5.51 -14.51
CA VAL A 81 10.04 6.94 -14.32
C VAL A 81 8.62 7.27 -14.76
N ILE A 82 7.85 7.93 -13.90
CA ILE A 82 6.50 8.35 -14.21
C ILE A 82 6.55 9.80 -14.67
N ARG A 83 6.07 10.08 -15.88
CA ARG A 83 5.88 11.46 -16.37
C ARG A 83 4.74 12.10 -15.58
N GLU A 84 5.05 13.07 -14.73
CA GLU A 84 4.05 13.63 -13.82
C GLU A 84 2.93 14.37 -14.56
N ALA A 85 3.24 15.00 -15.70
CA ALA A 85 2.28 15.75 -16.51
C ALA A 85 1.13 14.87 -17.06
N ASP A 86 1.40 13.59 -17.33
CA ASP A 86 0.43 12.67 -17.94
C ASP A 86 -0.30 11.82 -16.88
N CYS A 87 0.21 11.80 -15.65
CA CYS A 87 -0.28 10.91 -14.61
C CYS A 87 -1.64 11.34 -14.04
N ILE A 88 -2.69 10.55 -14.32
CA ILE A 88 -4.06 10.81 -13.85
C ILE A 88 -4.37 10.32 -12.42
N GLY A 89 -3.40 9.73 -11.72
CA GLY A 89 -3.62 9.26 -10.35
C GLY A 89 -4.52 8.02 -10.21
N CYS A 90 -4.55 7.11 -11.21
CA CYS A 90 -5.46 5.95 -11.23
C CYS A 90 -5.11 4.80 -10.26
N THR A 91 -3.89 4.78 -9.70
CA THR A 91 -3.32 3.78 -8.77
C THR A 91 -3.05 2.38 -9.34
N ALA A 92 -3.20 2.16 -10.65
CA ALA A 92 -2.95 0.85 -11.27
C ALA A 92 -1.49 0.39 -11.09
N CYS A 93 -0.53 1.29 -11.30
CA CYS A 93 0.90 1.03 -11.10
C CYS A 93 1.25 0.67 -9.64
N ILE A 94 0.64 1.29 -8.64
CA ILE A 94 0.83 0.96 -7.21
C ILE A 94 0.36 -0.47 -6.91
N LYS A 95 -0.73 -0.92 -7.54
CA LYS A 95 -1.25 -2.30 -7.38
C LYS A 95 -0.35 -3.32 -8.06
N ALA A 96 0.29 -2.95 -9.15
CA ALA A 96 1.22 -3.82 -9.88
C ALA A 96 2.62 -3.90 -9.24
N CYS A 97 3.09 -2.83 -8.59
CA CYS A 97 4.45 -2.79 -8.05
C CYS A 97 4.66 -3.82 -6.90
N PRO A 98 5.53 -4.83 -7.07
CA PRO A 98 5.69 -5.90 -6.08
C PRO A 98 6.43 -5.46 -4.81
N VAL A 99 7.20 -4.36 -4.87
CA VAL A 99 8.07 -3.89 -3.77
C VAL A 99 7.65 -2.54 -3.19
N ASP A 100 6.46 -2.04 -3.58
CA ASP A 100 5.95 -0.73 -3.15
C ASP A 100 6.92 0.44 -3.45
N ALA A 101 7.61 0.38 -4.59
CA ALA A 101 8.52 1.44 -5.01
C ALA A 101 7.78 2.68 -5.59
N ILE A 102 6.46 2.63 -5.78
CA ILE A 102 5.67 3.74 -6.33
C ILE A 102 4.89 4.40 -5.21
N LEU A 103 5.03 5.72 -5.08
CA LEU A 103 4.32 6.56 -4.11
C LEU A 103 3.28 7.42 -4.81
N GLY A 104 2.21 7.72 -4.08
CA GLY A 104 1.15 8.65 -4.48
C GLY A 104 -0.19 8.20 -3.91
N ALA A 105 -1.27 8.82 -4.38
CA ALA A 105 -2.62 8.54 -3.89
C ALA A 105 -3.63 8.63 -5.03
N ASN A 106 -4.85 8.14 -4.78
CA ASN A 106 -5.92 8.25 -5.74
C ASN A 106 -6.16 9.73 -6.13
N LYS A 107 -6.24 10.00 -7.43
CA LYS A 107 -6.37 11.35 -8.01
C LYS A 107 -5.22 12.31 -7.68
N ARG A 108 -4.05 11.78 -7.34
CA ARG A 108 -2.79 12.53 -7.15
C ARG A 108 -1.70 11.93 -8.02
N MET A 109 -0.73 12.76 -8.40
CA MET A 109 0.42 12.32 -9.20
C MET A 109 1.21 11.23 -8.45
N HIS A 110 1.69 10.26 -9.21
CA HIS A 110 2.53 9.19 -8.70
C HIS A 110 3.99 9.44 -9.05
N THR A 111 4.91 8.98 -8.21
CA THR A 111 6.35 9.02 -8.45
C THR A 111 7.00 7.71 -8.02
N VAL A 112 8.16 7.37 -8.59
CA VAL A 112 8.91 6.16 -8.28
C VAL A 112 10.05 6.52 -7.33
N ILE A 113 10.16 5.81 -6.21
CA ILE A 113 11.35 5.82 -5.36
C ILE A 113 12.44 5.02 -6.09
N ALA A 114 13.30 5.72 -6.83
CA ALA A 114 14.35 5.10 -7.65
C ALA A 114 15.20 4.07 -6.89
N LYS A 115 15.50 4.35 -5.61
CA LYS A 115 16.30 3.44 -4.76
C LYS A 115 15.60 2.12 -4.47
N GLU A 116 14.27 2.06 -4.49
CA GLU A 116 13.48 0.87 -4.15
C GLU A 116 13.04 0.08 -5.38
N CYS A 117 13.11 0.69 -6.57
CA CYS A 117 12.66 0.07 -7.81
C CYS A 117 13.58 -1.09 -8.22
N THR A 118 12.99 -2.24 -8.54
CA THR A 118 13.70 -3.44 -8.98
C THR A 118 13.91 -3.51 -10.49
N GLY A 119 13.34 -2.57 -11.26
CA GLY A 119 13.34 -2.64 -12.73
C GLY A 119 12.47 -3.77 -13.29
N CYS A 120 11.43 -4.19 -12.57
CA CYS A 120 10.59 -5.34 -12.95
C CYS A 120 9.63 -5.10 -14.12
N GLU A 121 9.43 -3.84 -14.55
CA GLU A 121 8.54 -3.45 -15.67
C GLU A 121 7.05 -3.75 -15.49
N LEU A 122 6.64 -4.43 -14.40
CA LEU A 122 5.23 -4.81 -14.14
C LEU A 122 4.25 -3.64 -14.08
N CYS A 123 4.74 -2.42 -13.83
CA CYS A 123 3.90 -1.23 -13.74
C CYS A 123 3.54 -0.61 -15.09
N VAL A 124 4.24 -0.95 -16.18
CA VAL A 124 4.06 -0.33 -17.50
C VAL A 124 2.70 -0.72 -18.10
N ALA A 125 2.47 -2.00 -18.32
CA ALA A 125 1.24 -2.48 -18.98
C ALA A 125 -0.08 -2.08 -18.27
N PRO A 126 -0.15 -2.03 -16.91
CA PRO A 126 -1.35 -1.57 -16.22
C PRO A 126 -1.63 -0.06 -16.31
N CYS A 127 -0.71 0.76 -16.84
CA CYS A 127 -0.88 2.21 -16.92
C CYS A 127 -1.83 2.58 -18.08
N PRO A 128 -3.04 3.12 -17.82
CA PRO A 128 -4.02 3.39 -18.88
C PRO A 128 -3.68 4.59 -19.77
N VAL A 129 -2.71 5.41 -19.35
CA VAL A 129 -2.27 6.63 -20.05
C VAL A 129 -0.81 6.54 -20.51
N ASP A 130 -0.21 5.35 -20.36
CA ASP A 130 1.16 5.06 -20.80
C ASP A 130 2.22 6.09 -20.34
N CYS A 131 2.09 6.59 -19.11
CA CYS A 131 2.96 7.62 -18.57
C CYS A 131 4.24 7.10 -17.89
N ILE A 132 4.64 5.85 -18.14
CA ILE A 132 5.77 5.20 -17.43
C ILE A 132 6.86 4.81 -18.41
N ASP A 133 8.02 5.46 -18.28
CA ASP A 133 9.21 5.17 -19.06
C ASP A 133 10.18 4.27 -18.29
N MET A 134 10.88 3.39 -18.99
CA MET A 134 11.94 2.56 -18.42
C MET A 134 13.30 3.12 -18.86
N LEU A 135 13.96 3.87 -17.97
CA LEU A 135 15.23 4.53 -18.27
C LEU A 135 16.43 3.67 -17.88
N PRO A 136 17.44 3.51 -18.74
CA PRO A 136 18.61 2.70 -18.44
C PRO A 136 19.44 3.32 -17.31
N VAL A 137 20.04 2.47 -16.48
CA VAL A 137 20.95 2.87 -15.40
C VAL A 137 22.25 2.09 -15.45
N SER A 138 23.34 2.76 -15.09
CA SER A 138 24.69 2.16 -15.03
C SER A 138 24.93 1.30 -13.79
N SER A 139 23.97 1.24 -12.86
CA SER A 139 24.12 0.45 -11.63
C SER A 139 24.29 -1.04 -11.95
N PRO A 140 25.25 -1.73 -11.31
CA PRO A 140 25.44 -3.17 -11.52
C PRO A 140 24.30 -4.01 -10.93
N PHE A 141 23.51 -3.49 -10.00
CA PHE A 141 22.37 -4.18 -9.36
C PHE A 141 21.23 -3.22 -9.04
N LEU A 142 20.04 -3.76 -8.84
CA LEU A 142 18.85 -3.06 -8.37
C LEU A 142 18.12 -3.98 -7.37
N PRO A 143 17.43 -3.45 -6.35
CA PRO A 143 17.32 -2.04 -5.95
C PRO A 143 18.59 -1.52 -5.23
N LEU A 144 18.68 -0.19 -5.05
CA LEU A 144 19.81 0.47 -4.38
C LEU A 144 19.59 0.70 -2.86
N GLY A 145 18.34 0.62 -2.39
CA GLY A 145 17.94 1.00 -1.02
C GLY A 145 18.52 0.14 0.10
N GLY A 146 19.00 -1.08 -0.20
CA GLY A 146 19.63 -1.97 0.78
C GLY A 146 21.09 -1.62 1.13
N ALA A 147 21.71 -0.68 0.42
CA ALA A 147 23.13 -0.33 0.57
C ALA A 147 23.44 0.65 1.71
N VAL A 148 22.43 1.11 2.46
CA VAL A 148 22.53 2.33 3.30
C VAL A 148 23.20 2.09 4.68
N LEU A 149 23.50 0.85 5.07
CA LEU A 149 24.01 0.55 6.42
C LEU A 149 25.45 0.02 6.50
N GLN A 150 26.17 -0.10 5.38
CA GLN A 150 27.58 -0.54 5.40
C GLN A 150 28.40 0.35 4.45
N GLU A 151 29.20 1.25 5.01
CA GLU A 151 30.04 2.21 4.28
C GLU A 151 31.23 1.54 3.55
N GLU A 152 31.41 0.23 3.72
CA GLU A 152 32.57 -0.51 3.25
C GLU A 152 32.16 -1.47 2.11
N ALA A 153 32.42 -1.02 0.88
CA ALA A 153 32.34 -1.75 -0.39
C ALA A 153 30.94 -2.07 -0.94
N PHE A 154 30.66 -1.57 -2.16
CA PHE A 154 29.91 -2.30 -3.20
C PHE A 154 28.82 -3.26 -2.67
N ALA A 155 27.68 -2.71 -2.22
CA ALA A 155 26.55 -3.51 -1.77
C ALA A 155 26.25 -4.64 -2.79
N GLN A 156 26.46 -5.89 -2.39
CA GLN A 156 26.50 -7.02 -3.33
C GLN A 156 25.10 -7.30 -3.92
N PRO A 157 24.97 -7.90 -5.12
CA PRO A 157 23.69 -8.32 -5.70
C PRO A 157 22.79 -9.12 -4.73
N ARG A 158 23.40 -9.86 -3.80
CA ARG A 158 22.68 -10.59 -2.74
C ARG A 158 22.00 -9.67 -1.72
N VAL A 159 22.63 -8.55 -1.34
CA VAL A 159 22.04 -7.55 -0.44
C VAL A 159 20.86 -6.88 -1.11
N ALA A 160 21.00 -6.53 -2.40
CA ALA A 160 19.92 -5.97 -3.20
C ALA A 160 18.72 -6.95 -3.30
N ALA A 161 19.00 -8.23 -3.58
CA ALA A 161 17.98 -9.28 -3.60
C ALA A 161 17.28 -9.46 -2.25
N ALA A 162 18.04 -9.49 -1.14
CA ALA A 162 17.49 -9.58 0.21
C ALA A 162 16.58 -8.38 0.54
N HIS A 163 16.99 -7.17 0.16
CA HIS A 163 16.18 -5.96 0.33
C HIS A 163 14.89 -6.01 -0.49
N ALA A 164 14.99 -6.36 -1.78
CA ALA A 164 13.82 -6.52 -2.65
C ALA A 164 12.83 -7.56 -2.11
N ARG A 165 13.35 -8.68 -1.60
CA ARG A 165 12.54 -9.71 -0.95
C ARG A 165 11.84 -9.20 0.29
N SER A 166 12.56 -8.54 1.20
CA SER A 166 11.98 -8.00 2.43
C SER A 166 10.81 -7.05 2.11
N ARG A 167 10.99 -6.16 1.12
CA ARG A 167 9.94 -5.26 0.63
C ARG A 167 8.74 -6.02 0.08
N TYR A 168 8.98 -7.04 -0.74
CA TYR A 168 7.92 -7.89 -1.31
C TYR A 168 7.13 -8.65 -0.22
N GLU A 169 7.82 -9.20 0.78
CA GLU A 169 7.19 -9.91 1.89
C GLU A 169 6.33 -8.97 2.75
N VAL A 170 6.86 -7.78 3.09
CA VAL A 170 6.10 -6.74 3.81
C VAL A 170 4.84 -6.34 3.04
N ARG A 171 4.96 -6.13 1.72
CA ARG A 171 3.80 -5.84 0.87
C ARG A 171 2.79 -6.98 0.90
N SER A 172 3.25 -8.21 0.73
CA SER A 172 2.41 -9.41 0.65
C SER A 172 1.62 -9.60 1.95
N LEU A 173 2.28 -9.47 3.10
CA LEU A 173 1.63 -9.52 4.41
C LEU A 173 0.60 -8.40 4.58
N ARG A 174 0.92 -7.17 4.13
CA ARG A 174 -0.02 -6.05 4.15
C ARG A 174 -1.26 -6.33 3.30
N LEU A 175 -1.09 -6.88 2.09
CA LEU A 175 -2.20 -7.21 1.18
C LEU A 175 -3.07 -8.33 1.75
N LEU A 176 -2.46 -9.37 2.33
CA LEU A 176 -3.17 -10.46 3.01
C LEU A 176 -4.02 -9.94 4.16
N ARG A 177 -3.44 -9.09 5.03
CA ARG A 177 -4.17 -8.44 6.13
C ARG A 177 -5.33 -7.59 5.63
N ASN A 178 -5.11 -6.79 4.58
CA ASN A 178 -6.16 -5.93 4.01
C ASN A 178 -7.29 -6.75 3.38
N LYS A 179 -6.95 -7.86 2.71
CA LYS A 179 -7.91 -8.79 2.13
C LYS A 179 -8.77 -9.42 3.23
N ALA A 180 -8.16 -9.98 4.26
CA ALA A 180 -8.85 -10.58 5.39
C ALA A 180 -9.78 -9.57 6.11
N ALA A 181 -9.30 -8.34 6.35
CA ALA A 181 -10.12 -7.30 6.96
C ALA A 181 -11.33 -6.91 6.09
N ARG A 182 -11.14 -6.82 4.77
CA ARG A 182 -12.23 -6.53 3.82
C ARG A 182 -13.25 -7.66 3.78
N GLU A 183 -12.81 -8.91 3.75
CA GLU A 183 -13.68 -10.09 3.76
C GLU A 183 -14.50 -10.16 5.05
N ALA A 184 -13.88 -9.95 6.22
CA ALA A 184 -14.56 -9.89 7.50
C ALA A 184 -15.62 -8.77 7.54
N PHE A 185 -15.29 -7.58 7.03
CA PHE A 185 -16.24 -6.47 6.93
C PHE A 185 -17.46 -6.81 6.05
N LEU A 186 -17.23 -7.42 4.90
CA LEU A 186 -18.30 -7.82 3.98
C LEU A 186 -19.20 -8.89 4.60
N GLN A 187 -18.62 -9.88 5.28
CA GLN A 187 -19.37 -10.92 6.00
C GLN A 187 -20.23 -10.32 7.12
N ALA A 188 -19.67 -9.41 7.92
CA ALA A 188 -20.42 -8.71 8.96
C ALA A 188 -21.58 -7.88 8.37
N LYS A 189 -21.34 -7.15 7.27
CA LYS A 189 -22.38 -6.38 6.57
C LYS A 189 -23.47 -7.29 6.00
N GLN A 190 -23.11 -8.43 5.42
CA GLN A 190 -24.07 -9.42 4.91
C GLN A 190 -24.89 -10.03 6.04
N ALA A 191 -24.29 -10.38 7.18
CA ALA A 191 -25.01 -10.89 8.35
C ALA A 191 -26.00 -9.85 8.89
N GLN A 192 -25.60 -8.58 8.98
CA GLN A 192 -26.49 -7.48 9.38
C GLN A 192 -27.66 -7.30 8.40
N LEU A 193 -27.41 -7.35 7.09
CA LEU A 193 -28.47 -7.25 6.08
C LEU A 193 -29.43 -8.44 6.15
N LYS A 194 -28.91 -9.67 6.30
CA LYS A 194 -29.75 -10.87 6.49
C LYS A 194 -30.61 -10.78 7.75
N ALA A 195 -30.04 -10.31 8.87
CA ALA A 195 -30.78 -10.09 10.10
C ALA A 195 -31.90 -9.04 9.91
N LYS A 196 -31.62 -7.92 9.23
CA LYS A 196 -32.63 -6.91 8.90
C LYS A 196 -33.72 -7.45 7.97
N LEU A 197 -33.35 -8.23 6.95
CA LEU A 197 -34.29 -8.85 6.02
C LEU A 197 -35.20 -9.87 6.74
N ALA A 198 -34.66 -10.69 7.64
CA ALA A 198 -35.43 -11.62 8.46
C ALA A 198 -36.42 -10.90 9.37
N LEU A 199 -36.05 -9.74 9.93
CA LEU A 199 -36.95 -8.90 10.71
C LEU A 199 -38.08 -8.27 9.87
N THR A 200 -37.82 -7.93 8.60
CA THR A 200 -38.83 -7.39 7.68
C THR A 200 -39.70 -8.45 6.98
N GLN A 201 -39.25 -9.70 6.93
CA GLN A 201 -39.97 -10.84 6.35
C GLN A 201 -40.70 -11.70 7.39
N ALA A 202 -40.68 -11.28 8.67
CA ALA A 202 -41.64 -11.82 9.64
C ALA A 202 -43.06 -11.59 9.07
N PRO A 203 -43.92 -12.61 9.02
CA PRO A 203 -45.18 -12.54 8.30
C PRO A 203 -46.00 -11.35 8.79
N MET A 204 -46.32 -10.43 7.87
CA MET A 204 -47.53 -9.63 8.05
C MET A 204 -48.70 -10.61 7.94
N VAL A 205 -49.59 -10.56 8.94
CA VAL A 205 -50.80 -11.35 9.15
C VAL A 205 -50.60 -12.71 9.84
N ALA A 206 -50.46 -12.69 11.18
CA ALA A 206 -51.51 -13.29 11.97
C ALA A 206 -52.59 -12.20 12.10
N GLU A 207 -53.84 -12.53 11.78
CA GLU A 207 -54.98 -11.62 11.96
C GLU A 207 -54.90 -11.01 13.37
N PRO A 208 -55.19 -9.70 13.54
CA PRO A 208 -55.23 -9.14 14.88
C PRO A 208 -56.34 -9.88 15.63
N ASP A 209 -55.95 -10.73 16.58
CA ASP A 209 -56.90 -11.29 17.53
C ASP A 209 -57.49 -10.12 18.31
N VAL A 210 -58.76 -9.81 18.01
CA VAL A 210 -59.52 -8.66 18.50
C VAL A 210 -59.80 -8.77 20.02
N THR A 211 -59.22 -9.77 20.71
CA THR A 211 -59.42 -10.00 22.14
C THR A 211 -58.42 -9.29 23.06
N VAL A 212 -57.34 -8.69 22.55
CA VAL A 212 -56.39 -7.89 23.37
C VAL A 212 -56.57 -6.38 23.14
N LEU A 213 -57.82 -5.92 23.15
CA LEU A 213 -58.17 -4.49 23.30
C LEU A 213 -59.07 -4.26 24.52
N LYS A 214 -58.92 -5.09 25.55
CA LYS A 214 -59.48 -4.81 26.87
C LYS A 214 -58.31 -4.72 27.86
N MET A 215 -58.14 -3.52 28.40
CA MET A 215 -57.26 -3.15 29.53
C MET A 215 -55.87 -2.53 29.22
N ALA A 216 -55.79 -1.59 28.28
CA ALA A 216 -54.81 -0.50 28.39
C ALA A 216 -55.57 0.83 28.38
N SER A 217 -55.35 1.66 29.41
CA SER A 217 -56.04 2.95 29.51
C SER A 217 -55.57 3.89 28.39
N PRO A 218 -56.39 4.84 27.91
CA PRO A 218 -55.97 5.82 26.90
C PRO A 218 -54.66 6.54 27.26
N SER A 219 -54.38 6.71 28.56
CA SER A 219 -53.11 7.24 29.08
C SER A 219 -51.90 6.34 28.81
N ASP A 220 -52.05 5.02 28.85
CA ASP A 220 -50.92 4.08 28.67
C ASP A 220 -50.45 4.04 27.21
N ILE A 221 -51.40 4.19 26.28
CA ILE A 221 -51.12 4.26 24.84
C ILE A 221 -50.40 5.57 24.50
N ILE A 222 -50.85 6.70 25.08
CA ILE A 222 -50.20 8.00 24.92
C ILE A 222 -48.81 8.00 25.57
N ALA A 223 -48.66 7.40 26.75
CA ALA A 223 -47.37 7.27 27.43
C ALA A 223 -46.37 6.42 26.62
N ALA A 224 -46.81 5.30 26.04
CA ALA A 224 -45.97 4.47 25.18
C ALA A 224 -45.57 5.19 23.88
N ALA A 225 -46.47 5.99 23.30
CA ALA A 225 -46.17 6.81 22.12
C ALA A 225 -45.16 7.93 22.44
N MET A 226 -45.34 8.64 23.57
CA MET A 226 -44.41 9.67 24.04
C MET A 226 -43.04 9.10 24.42
N ALA A 227 -42.98 7.91 25.02
CA ALA A 227 -41.73 7.23 25.34
C ALA A 227 -40.94 6.86 24.07
N ARG A 228 -41.61 6.38 23.02
CA ARG A 228 -40.98 6.09 21.71
C ARG A 228 -40.50 7.36 21.00
N ALA A 229 -41.26 8.44 21.07
CA ALA A 229 -40.85 9.74 20.55
C ALA A 229 -39.61 10.28 21.28
N LYS A 230 -39.59 10.17 22.62
CA LYS A 230 -38.46 10.60 23.45
C LYS A 230 -37.20 9.76 23.20
N ALA A 231 -37.34 8.45 23.03
CA ALA A 231 -36.22 7.55 22.70
C ALA A 231 -35.58 7.90 21.35
N ARG A 232 -36.40 8.17 20.31
CA ARG A 232 -35.91 8.61 19.00
C ARG A 232 -35.23 9.98 19.05
N LEU A 233 -35.75 10.90 19.86
CA LEU A 233 -35.10 12.20 20.07
C LEU A 233 -33.74 12.04 20.76
N SER A 234 -33.61 11.16 21.76
CA SER A 234 -32.32 10.91 22.41
C SER A 234 -31.30 10.21 21.51
N GLU A 235 -31.72 9.27 20.65
CA GLU A 235 -30.84 8.63 19.66
C GLU A 235 -30.33 9.65 18.63
N ASN A 236 -31.22 10.51 18.11
CA ASN A 236 -30.82 11.57 17.17
C ASN A 236 -29.87 12.58 17.84
N GLN A 237 -30.15 13.00 19.08
CA GLN A 237 -29.28 13.90 19.84
C GLN A 237 -27.87 13.31 20.07
N GLN A 238 -27.76 11.99 20.30
CA GLN A 238 -26.46 11.32 20.41
C GLN A 238 -25.69 11.34 19.09
N THR A 239 -26.36 11.15 17.95
CA THR A 239 -25.71 11.22 16.63
C THR A 239 -25.27 12.63 16.26
N ASP A 240 -26.00 13.67 16.68
CA ASP A 240 -25.64 15.06 16.42
C ASP A 240 -24.47 15.53 17.30
N ALA A 241 -24.42 15.08 18.56
CA ALA A 241 -23.26 15.31 19.43
C ALA A 241 -21.98 14.63 18.91
N GLN A 242 -22.09 13.41 18.37
CA GLN A 242 -20.96 12.71 17.75
C GLN A 242 -20.46 13.42 16.48
N LYS A 243 -21.37 13.90 15.62
CA LYS A 243 -21.01 14.68 14.43
C LYS A 243 -20.36 16.01 14.78
N ALA A 244 -20.83 16.69 15.84
CA ALA A 244 -20.24 17.93 16.32
C ALA A 244 -18.82 17.70 16.87
N ALA A 245 -18.60 16.60 17.62
CA ALA A 245 -17.27 16.22 18.10
C ALA A 245 -16.31 15.86 16.95
N GLU A 246 -16.78 15.13 15.94
CA GLU A 246 -15.99 14.83 14.74
C GLU A 246 -15.64 16.08 13.93
N ALA A 247 -16.58 17.03 13.81
CA ALA A 247 -16.35 18.31 13.14
C ALA A 247 -15.32 19.18 13.87
N ALA A 248 -15.40 19.26 15.21
CA ALA A 248 -14.43 19.99 16.03
C ALA A 248 -13.02 19.38 15.91
N TYR A 249 -12.90 18.05 16.00
CA TYR A 249 -11.63 17.36 15.80
C TYR A 249 -11.07 17.59 14.39
N ARG A 250 -11.91 17.53 13.36
CA ARG A 250 -11.48 17.81 11.97
C ARG A 250 -10.98 19.24 11.80
N GLN A 251 -11.63 20.22 12.42
CA GLN A 251 -11.19 21.63 12.38
C GLN A 251 -9.82 21.79 13.06
N GLU A 252 -9.62 21.21 14.23
CA GLU A 252 -8.32 21.25 14.92
C GLU A 252 -7.20 20.59 14.10
N GLN A 253 -7.48 19.47 13.43
CA GLN A 253 -6.52 18.82 12.54
C GLN A 253 -6.17 19.68 11.32
N LEU A 254 -7.15 20.39 10.74
CA LEU A 254 -6.92 21.32 9.63
C LEU A 254 -6.09 22.54 10.07
N GLU A 255 -6.37 23.10 11.24
CA GLU A 255 -5.57 24.20 11.82
C GLU A 255 -4.13 23.76 12.10
N THR A 256 -3.94 22.55 12.62
CA THR A 256 -2.60 21.99 12.84
C THR A 256 -1.85 21.79 11.52
N ALA A 257 -2.52 21.20 10.52
CA ALA A 257 -1.91 20.93 9.21
C ALA A 257 -1.57 22.21 8.43
N THR A 258 -2.41 23.24 8.52
CA THR A 258 -2.15 24.56 7.90
C THR A 258 -0.98 25.27 8.59
N ASN A 259 -0.93 25.26 9.92
CA ASN A 259 0.19 25.80 10.68
C ASN A 259 1.53 25.12 10.34
N ASP A 260 1.54 23.80 10.23
CA ASP A 260 2.72 23.03 9.82
C ASP A 260 3.14 23.32 8.38
N ALA A 261 2.18 23.48 7.46
CA ALA A 261 2.45 23.86 6.08
C ALA A 261 3.09 25.25 5.99
N GLU A 262 2.58 26.23 6.73
CA GLU A 262 3.16 27.57 6.81
C GLU A 262 4.59 27.56 7.38
N ILE A 263 4.87 26.73 8.38
CA ILE A 263 6.22 26.58 8.93
C ILE A 263 7.16 25.98 7.88
N ARG A 264 6.73 24.94 7.15
CA ARG A 264 7.53 24.33 6.07
C ARG A 264 7.78 25.31 4.92
N ASN A 265 6.78 26.11 4.55
CA ASN A 265 6.93 27.15 3.52
C ASN A 265 7.92 28.21 3.98
N ALA A 266 7.81 28.71 5.20
CA ALA A 266 8.78 29.66 5.76
C ALA A 266 10.21 29.08 5.82
N GLN A 267 10.37 27.81 6.16
CA GLN A 267 11.69 27.14 6.13
C GLN A 267 12.27 27.03 4.72
N ARG A 268 11.42 26.77 3.72
CA ARG A 268 11.80 26.75 2.30
C ARG A 268 12.22 28.15 1.86
N ASP A 269 11.44 29.18 2.18
CA ASP A 269 11.67 30.55 1.75
C ASP A 269 12.94 31.15 2.42
N ILE A 270 13.30 30.68 3.61
CA ILE A 270 14.62 30.98 4.23
C ILE A 270 15.79 30.42 3.41
N LYS A 271 15.61 29.24 2.82
CA LYS A 271 16.66 28.50 2.12
C LYS A 271 16.79 28.90 0.65
N TYR A 272 15.68 29.26 0.01
CA TYR A 272 15.59 29.43 -1.44
C TYR A 272 14.85 30.70 -1.90
N GLY A 273 14.28 31.48 -0.98
CA GLY A 273 13.50 32.69 -1.31
C GLY A 273 14.38 33.92 -1.55
N SER A 274 13.75 34.95 -2.12
CA SER A 274 14.34 36.29 -2.25
C SER A 274 14.62 36.94 -0.89
N GLU A 275 15.41 38.00 -0.87
CA GLU A 275 15.82 38.65 0.39
C GLU A 275 14.63 39.15 1.23
N THR A 276 13.58 39.64 0.56
CA THR A 276 12.33 40.09 1.19
C THR A 276 11.52 38.91 1.76
N GLU A 277 11.37 37.82 1.01
CA GLU A 277 10.68 36.60 1.45
C GLU A 277 11.39 35.94 2.63
N ARG A 278 12.73 35.93 2.62
CA ARG A 278 13.55 35.43 3.73
C ARG A 278 13.35 36.23 5.01
N GLN A 279 13.28 37.56 4.91
CA GLN A 279 13.00 38.43 6.07
C GLN A 279 11.59 38.18 6.64
N GLN A 280 10.58 38.06 5.78
CA GLN A 280 9.20 37.74 6.18
C GLN A 280 9.09 36.36 6.83
N ALA A 281 9.74 35.35 6.28
CA ALA A 281 9.76 34.00 6.83
C ALA A 281 10.42 33.94 8.22
N ILE A 282 11.52 34.67 8.43
CA ILE A 282 12.18 34.76 9.74
C ILE A 282 11.27 35.46 10.76
N ALA A 283 10.55 36.52 10.38
CA ALA A 283 9.60 37.21 11.24
C ALA A 283 8.45 36.26 11.67
N LEU A 284 7.84 35.57 10.71
CA LEU A 284 6.75 34.62 10.95
C LEU A 284 7.15 33.49 11.91
N LEU A 285 8.35 32.90 11.75
CA LEU A 285 8.84 31.85 12.65
C LEU A 285 9.13 32.37 14.06
N ARG A 286 9.57 33.62 14.20
CA ARG A 286 9.78 34.25 15.52
C ARG A 286 8.45 34.46 16.24
N ASP A 287 7.42 34.93 15.54
CA ASP A 287 6.10 35.16 16.12
C ASP A 287 5.43 33.85 16.53
N LYS A 288 5.51 32.81 15.68
CA LYS A 288 5.03 31.47 16.04
C LYS A 288 5.75 30.87 17.25
N LYS A 289 7.07 31.08 17.35
CA LYS A 289 7.86 30.64 18.52
C LYS A 289 7.46 31.40 19.79
N ARG A 290 7.11 32.69 19.69
CA ARG A 290 6.57 33.48 20.81
C ARG A 290 5.19 32.96 21.23
N ALA A 291 4.29 32.71 20.29
CA ALA A 291 2.97 32.15 20.55
C ALA A 291 3.04 30.76 21.21
N ALA A 292 3.91 29.86 20.73
CA ALA A 292 4.13 28.54 21.32
C ALA A 292 4.68 28.61 22.76
N ARG A 293 5.57 29.57 23.05
CA ARG A 293 6.09 29.81 24.41
C ARG A 293 5.03 30.37 25.35
N ALA A 294 4.10 31.20 24.85
CA ALA A 294 2.97 31.71 25.62
C ALA A 294 1.97 30.58 25.95
N LYS A 295 1.64 29.71 24.99
CA LYS A 295 0.75 28.56 25.18
C LYS A 295 1.29 27.51 26.15
N LYS A 296 2.61 27.41 26.32
CA LYS A 296 3.27 26.50 27.29
C LYS A 296 3.32 27.10 28.72
N LYS A 297 3.03 28.39 28.88
CA LYS A 297 3.01 29.10 30.16
C LYS A 297 1.59 29.32 30.72
N ALA A 298 0.57 29.17 29.88
CA ALA A 298 -0.84 29.14 30.26
C ALA A 298 -1.28 27.71 30.58
#